data_AF-A0A2D6BJK4-F1
#
_entry.id   AF-A0A2D6BJK4-F1
#
_cell.length_a   1.000
_cell.length_b   1.000
_cell.length_c   1.000
_cell.angle_alpha   90.00
_cell.angle_beta   90.00
_cell.angle_gamma   90.00
#
_symmetry.space_group_name_H-M   'P 1'
#
loop_
_entity.id
_entity.type
_entity.pdbx_description
1 polymer ?
#
loop_
_entity_poly.entity_id
_entity_poly.type
_entity_poly.pdbx_seq_one_letter_code
_entity_poly.pdbx_strand_id
1 'polypeptide(L)'
;MRGYRGIFHEFTHTGSWRALALQLRTGIVHVARQLAGRRDDGDPLARFFDNYGPDGVRPASPVDRMLRLDAQACLVCGLCSVACAAAGGEPRLDPRDAVVAASRLHIEWRRLGLEGTAGSACAGCAACDAACPQGIPIHEVQEALAAGPGKG
;
A
#
# COMPACT_ATOMS: atom_id res chain seq x y z
N MET A 1 29.12 -15.50 -29.79
CA MET A 1 28.30 -14.27 -29.76
C MET A 1 27.20 -14.33 -30.83
N ARG A 2 26.13 -15.11 -30.60
CA ARG A 2 24.93 -15.20 -31.44
C ARG A 2 23.76 -14.81 -30.53
N GLY A 3 23.27 -13.58 -30.63
CA GLY A 3 22.19 -13.10 -29.74
C GLY A 3 21.64 -11.71 -30.04
N TYR A 4 22.38 -10.87 -30.79
CA TYR A 4 21.97 -9.48 -31.04
C TYR A 4 21.31 -9.22 -32.41
N ARG A 5 20.93 -10.27 -33.17
CA ARG A 5 20.33 -10.10 -34.51
C ARG A 5 18.80 -9.94 -34.51
N GLY A 6 18.11 -10.22 -33.40
CA GLY A 6 16.64 -10.13 -33.31
C GLY A 6 16.10 -8.71 -33.06
N ILE A 7 16.79 -7.90 -32.26
CA ILE A 7 16.32 -6.55 -31.86
C ILE A 7 16.20 -5.61 -33.07
N PHE A 8 17.15 -5.69 -34.01
CA PHE A 8 17.10 -4.84 -35.21
C PHE A 8 15.95 -5.19 -36.16
N HIS A 9 15.57 -6.47 -36.24
CA HIS A 9 14.51 -6.92 -37.16
C HIS A 9 13.10 -6.53 -36.67
N GLU A 10 12.91 -6.50 -35.34
CA GLU A 10 11.64 -6.10 -34.73
C GLU A 10 11.45 -4.57 -34.72
N PHE A 11 12.56 -3.82 -34.66
CA PHE A 11 12.60 -2.36 -34.81
C PHE A 11 12.18 -1.87 -36.20
N THR A 12 12.52 -2.62 -37.25
CA THR A 12 12.18 -2.24 -38.63
C THR A 12 10.72 -2.50 -39.00
N HIS A 13 10.03 -3.41 -38.29
CA HIS A 13 8.68 -3.86 -38.66
C HIS A 13 7.55 -3.05 -38.01
N THR A 14 7.81 -2.36 -36.89
CA THR A 14 6.79 -1.59 -36.15
C THR A 14 6.78 -0.10 -36.49
N GLY A 15 7.68 0.39 -37.34
CA GLY A 15 7.61 1.72 -37.98
C GLY A 15 7.56 2.94 -37.04
N SER A 16 7.73 2.76 -35.72
CA SER A 16 7.55 3.85 -34.78
C SER A 16 8.89 4.52 -34.46
N TRP A 17 9.52 5.07 -35.50
CA TRP A 17 10.59 6.07 -35.32
C TRP A 17 10.18 7.15 -34.31
N ARG A 18 8.87 7.44 -34.22
CA ARG A 18 8.26 8.27 -33.17
C ARG A 18 8.43 7.71 -31.76
N ALA A 19 8.24 6.41 -31.52
CA ALA A 19 8.42 5.82 -30.19
C ALA A 19 9.89 5.81 -29.78
N LEU A 20 10.81 5.49 -30.71
CA LEU A 20 12.25 5.58 -30.46
C LEU A 20 12.68 7.02 -30.18
N ALA A 21 12.21 7.98 -30.96
CA ALA A 21 12.47 9.40 -30.75
C ALA A 21 11.90 9.88 -29.40
N LEU A 22 10.72 9.40 -28.99
CA LEU A 22 10.14 9.69 -27.68
C LEU A 22 11.00 9.09 -26.56
N GLN A 23 11.41 7.83 -26.67
CA GLN A 23 12.27 7.18 -25.67
C GLN A 23 13.62 7.88 -25.54
N LEU A 24 14.28 8.20 -26.66
CA LEU A 24 15.55 8.93 -26.68
C LEU A 24 15.38 10.34 -26.12
N ARG A 25 14.34 11.08 -26.52
CA ARG A 25 14.05 12.42 -25.99
C ARG A 25 13.82 12.37 -24.48
N THR A 26 13.06 11.39 -24.00
CA THR A 26 12.76 11.23 -22.56
C THR A 26 14.04 10.89 -21.79
N GLY A 27 14.87 9.99 -22.32
CA GLY A 27 16.18 9.65 -21.75
C GLY A 27 17.14 10.83 -21.72
N ILE A 28 17.28 11.57 -22.82
CA ILE A 28 18.13 12.77 -22.91
C ILE A 28 17.67 13.84 -21.93
N VAL A 29 16.36 14.11 -21.85
CA VAL A 29 15.80 15.07 -20.90
C VAL A 29 16.04 14.63 -19.46
N HIS A 30 15.91 13.34 -19.14
CA HIS A 30 16.18 12.81 -17.81
C HIS A 30 17.65 12.97 -17.41
N VAL A 31 18.58 12.58 -18.30
CA VAL A 31 20.03 12.72 -18.07
C VAL A 31 20.43 14.19 -17.99
N ALA A 32 19.90 15.05 -18.87
CA ALA A 32 20.15 16.48 -18.84
C ALA A 32 19.66 17.11 -17.53
N ARG A 33 18.48 16.72 -17.00
CA ARG A 33 17.99 17.14 -15.68
C ARG A 33 18.88 16.63 -14.54
N GLN A 34 19.35 15.39 -14.63
CA GLN A 34 20.25 14.80 -13.64
C GLN A 34 21.62 15.49 -13.59
N LEU A 35 22.15 15.92 -14.74
CA LEU A 35 23.43 16.62 -14.89
C LEU A 35 23.35 18.13 -14.65
N ALA A 36 22.27 18.81 -15.08
CA ALA A 36 22.10 20.27 -14.96
C ALA A 36 21.87 20.74 -13.52
N GLY A 37 21.54 19.81 -12.62
CA GLY A 37 21.48 20.09 -11.21
C GLY A 37 20.32 19.37 -10.57
N ARG A 38 20.66 18.35 -9.79
CA ARG A 38 20.13 18.26 -8.43
C ARG A 38 20.59 19.50 -7.62
N ARG A 39 20.15 20.69 -8.04
CA ARG A 39 20.22 21.95 -7.26
C ARG A 39 18.93 22.13 -6.45
N ASP A 40 18.33 21.01 -6.04
CA ASP A 40 17.37 21.05 -4.95
C ASP A 40 18.17 20.69 -3.71
N ASP A 41 18.51 21.74 -2.96
CA ASP A 41 19.15 21.67 -1.65
C ASP A 41 18.15 21.19 -0.57
N GLY A 42 16.93 20.81 -0.99
CA GLY A 42 15.84 20.34 -0.14
C GLY A 42 15.85 18.82 0.07
N ASP A 43 15.27 18.40 1.18
CA ASP A 43 15.10 16.99 1.54
C ASP A 43 14.30 16.25 0.44
N PRO A 44 14.90 15.29 -0.29
CA PRO A 44 14.21 14.52 -1.31
C PRO A 44 12.98 13.78 -0.79
N LEU A 45 12.96 13.43 0.50
CA LEU A 45 11.86 12.76 1.16
C LEU A 45 10.68 13.72 1.40
N ALA A 46 10.96 14.93 1.87
CA ALA A 46 9.95 16.00 2.00
C ALA A 46 9.26 16.26 0.65
N ARG A 47 10.05 16.46 -0.41
CA ARG A 47 9.51 16.69 -1.77
C ARG A 47 8.68 15.51 -2.27
N PHE A 48 9.03 14.27 -1.92
CA PHE A 48 8.22 13.10 -2.26
C PHE A 48 6.85 13.17 -1.57
N PHE A 49 6.81 13.44 -0.27
CA PHE A 49 5.54 13.55 0.46
C PHE A 49 4.72 14.78 0.08
N ASP A 50 5.35 15.87 -0.35
CA ASP A 50 4.62 17.03 -0.88
C ASP A 50 3.90 16.69 -2.19
N ASN A 51 4.58 15.95 -3.08
CA ASN A 51 4.02 15.57 -4.37
C ASN A 51 2.91 14.51 -4.26
N TYR A 52 3.09 13.51 -3.39
CA TYR A 52 2.19 12.35 -3.29
C TYR A 52 1.31 12.34 -2.04
N GLY A 53 1.50 13.30 -1.13
CA GLY A 53 0.67 13.47 0.06
C GLY A 53 -0.82 13.63 -0.24
N PRO A 54 -1.23 14.39 -1.27
CA PRO A 54 -2.63 14.46 -1.72
C PRO A 54 -3.20 13.12 -2.18
N ASP A 55 -2.36 12.21 -2.70
CA ASP A 55 -2.74 10.85 -3.12
C ASP A 55 -2.82 9.88 -1.92
N GLY A 56 -2.66 10.38 -0.69
CA GLY A 56 -2.67 9.58 0.54
C GLY A 56 -1.34 8.89 0.85
N VAL A 57 -0.28 9.17 0.09
CA VAL A 57 1.06 8.64 0.37
C VAL A 57 1.68 9.42 1.52
N ARG A 58 1.77 8.79 2.69
CA ARG A 58 2.38 9.36 3.90
C ARG A 58 3.27 8.33 4.58
N PRO A 59 4.25 8.76 5.41
CA PRO A 59 4.95 7.83 6.28
C PRO A 59 3.94 7.09 7.15
N ALA A 60 3.99 5.76 7.17
CA ALA A 60 3.26 4.98 8.16
C ALA A 60 3.88 5.22 9.53
N SER A 61 3.04 5.34 10.57
CA SER A 61 3.53 5.34 11.95
C SER A 61 4.26 4.02 12.24
N PRO A 62 5.18 3.97 13.22
CA PRO A 62 5.82 2.72 13.61
C PRO A 62 4.81 1.62 13.96
N VAL A 63 3.71 1.98 14.63
CA VAL A 63 2.62 1.06 15.01
C VAL A 63 1.90 0.53 13.78
N ASP A 64 1.46 1.40 12.86
CA ASP A 64 0.79 0.96 11.62
C ASP A 64 1.69 0.05 10.78
N ARG A 65 3.00 0.31 10.80
CA ARG A 65 3.99 -0.51 10.10
C ARG A 65 4.08 -1.90 10.70
N MET A 66 4.10 -2.01 12.03
CA MET A 66 4.13 -3.30 12.73
C MET A 66 2.86 -4.09 12.46
N LEU A 67 1.69 -3.49 12.67
CA LEU A 67 0.39 -4.12 12.39
C LEU A 67 0.27 -4.60 10.94
N ARG A 68 0.80 -3.84 9.99
CA ARG A 68 0.85 -4.27 8.58
C ARG A 68 1.75 -5.50 8.37
N LEU A 69 2.91 -5.55 9.02
CA LEU A 69 3.81 -6.70 8.91
C LEU A 69 3.17 -7.95 9.54
N ASP A 70 2.52 -7.80 10.68
CA ASP A 70 1.77 -8.91 11.31
C ASP A 70 0.62 -9.37 10.41
N ALA A 71 -0.12 -8.43 9.81
CA ALA A 71 -1.21 -8.73 8.89
C ALA A 71 -0.76 -9.50 7.63
N GLN A 72 0.51 -9.36 7.20
CA GLN A 72 1.05 -10.13 6.07
C GLN A 72 1.17 -11.63 6.35
N ALA A 73 1.17 -12.05 7.62
CA ALA A 73 1.14 -13.46 8.00
C ALA A 73 -0.25 -14.11 7.84
N CYS A 74 -1.28 -13.32 7.52
CA CYS A 74 -2.66 -13.82 7.43
C CYS A 74 -2.82 -14.91 6.38
N LEU A 75 -3.32 -16.07 6.81
CA LEU A 75 -3.65 -17.21 5.95
C LEU A 75 -5.05 -17.13 5.32
N VAL A 76 -5.81 -16.07 5.61
CA VAL A 76 -7.18 -15.85 5.11
C VAL A 76 -8.14 -17.01 5.49
N CYS A 77 -7.91 -17.66 6.63
CA CYS A 77 -8.68 -18.84 7.06
C CYS A 77 -10.10 -18.54 7.56
N GLY A 78 -10.39 -17.30 7.98
CA GLY A 78 -11.72 -16.88 8.44
C GLY A 78 -12.11 -17.29 9.87
N LEU A 79 -11.21 -17.89 10.64
CA LEU A 79 -11.49 -18.26 12.05
C LEU A 79 -11.83 -17.03 12.91
N CYS A 80 -11.16 -15.91 12.66
CA CYS A 80 -11.44 -14.65 13.36
C CYS A 80 -12.85 -14.10 13.08
N SER A 81 -13.37 -14.28 11.86
CA SER A 81 -14.74 -13.91 11.49
C SER A 81 -15.76 -14.74 12.27
N VAL A 82 -15.55 -16.06 12.32
CA VAL A 82 -16.42 -16.99 13.06
C VAL A 82 -16.39 -16.67 14.56
N ALA A 83 -15.21 -16.44 15.14
CA ALA A 83 -15.06 -16.12 16.55
C ALA A 83 -15.68 -14.76 16.91
N CYS A 84 -15.53 -13.75 16.04
CA CYS A 84 -16.15 -12.44 16.24
C CYS A 84 -17.68 -12.55 16.23
N ALA A 85 -18.26 -13.25 15.27
CA ALA A 85 -19.71 -13.48 15.21
C ALA A 85 -20.22 -14.27 16.43
N ALA A 86 -19.49 -15.30 16.87
CA ALA A 86 -19.83 -16.08 18.06
C ALA A 86 -19.79 -15.24 19.35
N ALA A 87 -18.94 -14.22 19.41
CA ALA A 87 -18.89 -13.24 20.48
C ALA A 87 -19.97 -12.14 20.36
N GLY A 88 -20.86 -12.22 19.36
CA GLY A 88 -21.89 -11.21 19.09
C GLY A 88 -21.36 -9.93 18.43
N GLY A 89 -20.17 -9.97 17.84
CA GLY A 89 -19.57 -8.83 17.15
C GLY A 89 -20.19 -8.62 15.77
N GLU A 90 -20.55 -7.37 15.47
CA GLU A 90 -21.03 -6.93 14.16
C GLU A 90 -20.19 -5.74 13.66
N PRO A 91 -18.86 -5.91 13.51
CA PRO A 91 -18.03 -4.83 12.99
C PRO A 91 -18.43 -4.52 11.55
N ARG A 92 -18.39 -3.24 11.19
CA ARG A 92 -18.72 -2.79 9.83
C ARG A 92 -17.78 -3.39 8.78
N LEU A 93 -16.55 -3.68 9.16
CA LEU A 93 -15.60 -4.48 8.39
C LEU A 93 -15.34 -5.79 9.12
N ASP A 94 -15.53 -6.92 8.43
CA ASP A 94 -15.20 -8.23 8.97
C ASP A 94 -13.72 -8.29 9.42
N PRO A 95 -13.39 -8.91 10.57
CA PRO A 95 -12.02 -8.99 11.09
C PRO A 95 -11.01 -9.59 10.10
N ARG A 96 -11.40 -10.58 9.29
CA ARG A 96 -10.51 -11.12 8.25
C ARG A 96 -10.25 -10.07 7.18
N ASP A 97 -11.29 -9.40 6.73
CA ASP A 97 -11.21 -8.44 5.64
C ASP A 97 -10.43 -7.18 6.08
N ALA A 98 -10.53 -6.79 7.36
CA ALA A 98 -9.70 -5.76 7.98
C ALA A 98 -8.21 -6.12 7.93
N VAL A 99 -7.84 -7.35 8.29
CA VAL A 99 -6.44 -7.81 8.23
C VAL A 99 -5.94 -7.87 6.78
N VAL A 100 -6.76 -8.35 5.85
CA VAL A 100 -6.41 -8.36 4.41
C VAL A 100 -6.19 -6.93 3.91
N ALA A 101 -7.07 -6.00 4.27
CA ALA A 101 -6.94 -4.59 3.93
C ALA A 101 -5.66 -3.98 4.50
N ALA A 102 -5.35 -4.25 5.78
CA ALA A 102 -4.13 -3.78 6.42
C ALA A 102 -2.87 -4.33 5.73
N SER A 103 -2.87 -5.59 5.30
CA SER A 103 -1.72 -6.24 4.68
C SER A 103 -1.35 -5.68 3.29
N ARG A 104 -2.35 -5.28 2.48
CA ARG A 104 -2.18 -5.02 1.03
C ARG A 104 -2.73 -3.69 0.55
N LEU A 105 -3.70 -3.11 1.23
CA LEU A 105 -4.52 -2.02 0.70
C LEU A 105 -4.38 -0.72 1.48
N HIS A 106 -3.37 -0.56 2.34
CA HIS A 106 -3.28 0.64 3.19
C HIS A 106 -3.29 1.98 2.41
N ILE A 107 -2.71 2.04 1.21
CA ILE A 107 -2.75 3.25 0.36
C ILE A 107 -4.15 3.42 -0.26
N GLU A 108 -4.75 2.34 -0.75
CA GLU A 108 -6.08 2.38 -1.40
C GLU A 108 -7.21 2.64 -0.41
N TRP A 109 -7.11 2.13 0.82
CA TRP A 109 -8.08 2.33 1.88
C TRP A 109 -8.31 3.82 2.17
N ARG A 110 -7.20 4.58 2.19
CA ARG A 110 -7.21 6.03 2.35
C ARG A 110 -7.77 6.74 1.14
N ARG A 111 -7.31 6.35 -0.05
CA ARG A 111 -7.78 6.93 -1.32
C ARG A 111 -9.29 6.76 -1.53
N LEU A 112 -9.86 5.67 -1.03
CA LEU A 112 -11.29 5.37 -1.09
C LEU A 112 -12.10 6.04 0.03
N GLY A 113 -11.46 6.77 0.94
CA GLY A 113 -12.15 7.47 2.04
C GLY A 113 -12.82 6.52 3.04
N LEU A 114 -12.29 5.30 3.20
CA LEU A 114 -12.86 4.28 4.09
C LEU A 114 -12.30 4.38 5.52
N GLU A 115 -11.43 5.36 5.78
CA GLU A 115 -10.97 5.72 7.12
C GLU A 115 -12.15 6.04 8.03
N GLY A 116 -12.11 5.65 9.31
CA GLY A 116 -13.23 5.91 10.23
C GLY A 116 -14.42 4.96 10.11
N THR A 117 -14.51 4.19 9.02
CA THR A 117 -15.66 3.32 8.75
C THR A 117 -15.41 1.86 9.07
N ALA A 118 -14.16 1.42 9.19
CA ALA A 118 -13.80 0.01 9.29
C ALA A 118 -14.17 -0.63 10.65
N GLY A 119 -13.79 0.02 11.77
CA GLY A 119 -13.95 -0.57 13.11
C GLY A 119 -14.89 0.21 14.06
N SER A 120 -15.73 1.12 13.55
CA SER A 120 -16.62 1.94 14.39
C SER A 120 -17.72 1.16 15.15
N ALA A 121 -17.87 -0.14 14.88
CA ALA A 121 -18.76 -1.06 15.59
C ALA A 121 -18.01 -2.22 16.26
N CYS A 122 -16.67 -2.20 16.30
CA CYS A 122 -15.89 -3.19 17.04
C CYS A 122 -16.03 -2.91 18.55
N ALA A 123 -16.42 -3.93 19.33
CA ALA A 123 -16.55 -3.83 20.79
C ALA A 123 -15.25 -4.13 21.56
N GLY A 124 -14.14 -4.42 20.88
CA GLY A 124 -12.84 -4.68 21.52
C GLY A 124 -12.76 -5.96 22.34
N CYS A 125 -13.63 -6.96 22.09
CA CYS A 125 -13.68 -8.20 22.89
C CYS A 125 -12.48 -9.15 22.68
N ALA A 126 -11.62 -8.88 21.68
CA ALA A 126 -10.44 -9.66 21.32
C ALA A 126 -10.68 -11.16 21.00
N ALA A 127 -11.93 -11.58 20.75
CA ALA A 127 -12.23 -12.96 20.38
C ALA A 127 -11.54 -13.39 19.06
N CYS A 128 -11.37 -12.46 18.13
CA CYS A 128 -10.67 -12.66 16.86
C CYS A 128 -9.18 -12.97 17.06
N ASP A 129 -8.52 -12.32 18.03
CA ASP A 129 -7.10 -12.50 18.34
C ASP A 129 -6.85 -13.90 18.88
N ALA A 130 -7.65 -14.32 19.87
CA ALA A 130 -7.55 -15.65 20.48
C ALA A 130 -7.78 -16.77 19.46
N ALA A 131 -8.61 -16.53 18.43
CA ALA A 131 -8.89 -17.48 17.37
C ALA A 131 -7.83 -17.52 16.25
N CYS A 132 -6.90 -16.55 16.21
CA CYS A 132 -5.96 -16.42 15.11
C CYS A 132 -4.75 -17.37 15.27
N PRO A 133 -4.56 -18.37 14.41
CA PRO A 133 -3.44 -19.32 14.53
C PRO A 133 -2.08 -18.70 14.22
N GLN A 134 -2.05 -17.47 13.70
CA GLN A 134 -0.82 -16.72 13.41
C GLN A 134 -0.50 -15.67 14.48
N GLY A 135 -1.34 -15.55 15.53
CA GLY A 135 -1.12 -14.59 16.60
C GLY A 135 -1.21 -13.12 16.16
N ILE A 136 -1.98 -12.82 15.11
CA ILE A 136 -2.17 -11.46 14.62
C ILE A 136 -3.04 -10.68 15.64
N PRO A 137 -2.67 -9.46 16.05
CA PRO A 137 -3.49 -8.61 16.92
C PRO A 137 -4.63 -7.96 16.12
N ILE A 138 -5.68 -8.72 15.83
CA ILE A 138 -6.76 -8.31 14.90
C ILE A 138 -7.58 -7.16 15.47
N HIS A 139 -7.79 -7.11 16.79
CA HIS A 139 -8.50 -5.99 17.41
C HIS A 139 -7.75 -4.66 17.20
N GLU A 140 -6.42 -4.65 17.35
CA GLU A 140 -5.60 -3.45 17.10
C GLU A 140 -5.64 -3.04 15.62
N VAL A 141 -5.67 -4.01 14.70
CA VAL A 141 -5.85 -3.72 13.27
C VAL A 141 -7.20 -3.04 13.01
N GLN A 142 -8.27 -3.53 13.64
CA GLN A 142 -9.60 -2.92 13.53
C GLN A 142 -9.61 -1.49 14.08
N GLU A 143 -8.99 -1.27 15.24
CA GLU A 143 -8.88 0.05 15.86
C GLU A 143 -8.04 1.01 15.01
N ALA A 144 -6.90 0.57 14.46
CA ALA A 144 -6.05 1.39 13.61
C ALA A 144 -6.78 1.82 12.32
N LEU A 145 -7.57 0.94 11.72
CA LEU A 145 -8.39 1.27 10.55
C LEU A 145 -9.59 2.17 10.91
N ALA A 146 -10.10 2.08 12.14
CA ALA A 146 -11.17 2.93 12.66
C ALA A 146 -10.72 4.33 13.07
N ALA A 147 -9.53 4.46 13.65
CA ALA A 147 -9.00 5.74 14.11
C ALA A 147 -8.72 6.70 12.94
N GLY A 148 -8.58 6.16 11.72
CA GLY A 148 -7.99 6.91 10.61
C GLY A 148 -6.53 7.25 10.92
N PRO A 149 -5.82 7.96 10.03
CA PRO A 149 -4.46 8.38 10.32
C PRO A 149 -4.49 9.33 11.52
N GLY A 150 -3.90 8.89 12.63
CA GLY A 150 -3.66 9.74 13.78
C GLY A 150 -3.05 11.06 13.32
N LYS A 151 -3.62 12.18 13.79
CA LYS A 151 -2.89 13.44 13.80
C LYS A 151 -1.66 13.18 14.67
N GLY A 152 -0.49 13.09 14.04
CA GLY A 152 0.79 12.96 14.74
C GLY A 152 0.98 14.07 15.76
#